data_AF-A0A2W4MFN7-F1
#
_entry.id   AF-A0A2W4MFN7-F1
#
_cell.length_a   1.000
_cell.length_b   1.000
_cell.length_c   1.000
_cell.angle_alpha   90.00
_cell.angle_beta   90.00
_cell.angle_gamma   90.00
#
_symmetry.space_group_name_H-M   'P 1'
#
loop_
_entity.id
_entity.type
_entity.pdbx_description
1 polymer ?
#
loop_
_entity_poly.entity_id
_entity_poly.type
_entity_poly.pdbx_seq_one_letter_code
_entity_poly.pdbx_strand_id
1 'polypeptide(L)'
;MGARFQVNRLRDVLDATGHPLTDEQARPLIAAIAAEQKREAERARQESGTSGPDAVLSASSGVALLGTALIAAGPGDALEHLEQSIERTEEANRRLRDVAATWLTAPQLEQFEQMLDQELVMRRAHVRMQRAQMQAMQGLVPLGDQVVSNPR
;
A
#
# COMPACT_ATOMS: atom_id res chain seq x y z
N MET A 1 4.64 -9.20 2.24
CA MET A 1 5.41 -10.14 1.38
C MET A 1 6.88 -9.73 1.41
N GLY A 2 7.82 -10.67 1.46
CA GLY A 2 9.25 -10.33 1.54
C GLY A 2 9.90 -10.05 0.19
N ALA A 3 10.96 -9.24 0.16
CA ALA A 3 11.70 -8.86 -1.06
C ALA A 3 12.09 -10.03 -1.98
N ARG A 4 12.52 -11.17 -1.41
CA ARG A 4 12.88 -12.37 -2.18
C ARG A 4 11.70 -12.96 -2.96
N PHE A 5 10.51 -12.93 -2.39
CA PHE A 5 9.31 -13.44 -3.05
C PHE A 5 8.96 -12.61 -4.29
N GLN A 6 9.05 -11.28 -4.18
CA GLN A 6 8.80 -10.38 -5.31
C GLN A 6 9.79 -10.60 -6.46
N VAL A 7 11.08 -10.78 -6.15
CA VAL A 7 12.09 -11.05 -7.19
C VAL A 7 11.91 -12.44 -7.81
N ASN A 8 11.52 -13.45 -7.03
CA ASN A 8 11.21 -14.77 -7.57
C ASN A 8 10.00 -14.71 -8.51
N ARG A 9 8.94 -13.99 -8.14
CA ARG A 9 7.79 -13.77 -9.01
C ARG A 9 8.18 -13.07 -10.31
N LEU A 10 9.05 -12.05 -10.23
CA LEU A 10 9.58 -11.38 -11.41
C LEU A 10 10.38 -12.35 -12.28
N ARG A 11 11.22 -13.20 -11.67
CA ARG A 11 11.99 -14.22 -12.37
C ARG A 11 11.08 -15.18 -13.13
N ASP A 12 9.98 -15.64 -12.52
CA ASP A 12 9.02 -16.54 -13.17
C ASP A 12 8.34 -15.88 -14.39
N VAL A 13 7.95 -14.61 -14.27
CA VAL A 13 7.36 -13.83 -15.38
C VAL A 13 8.36 -13.61 -16.51
N LEU A 14 9.60 -13.29 -16.15
CA LEU A 14 10.68 -13.04 -17.10
C LEU A 14 11.13 -14.32 -17.81
N ASP A 15 11.13 -15.45 -17.11
CA ASP A 15 11.44 -16.76 -17.69
C ASP A 15 10.38 -17.14 -18.73
N ALA A 16 9.10 -16.92 -18.42
CA ALA A 16 7.99 -17.17 -19.34
C ALA A 16 8.04 -16.30 -20.62
N THR A 17 8.66 -15.12 -20.57
CA THR A 17 8.81 -14.21 -21.72
C THR A 17 10.15 -14.37 -22.45
N GLY A 18 10.99 -15.33 -22.05
CA GLY A 18 12.28 -15.60 -22.68
C GLY A 18 13.40 -14.64 -22.29
N HIS A 19 13.23 -13.90 -21.19
CA HIS A 19 14.19 -12.91 -20.69
C HIS A 19 14.61 -13.20 -19.24
N PRO A 20 15.10 -14.40 -18.92
CA PRO A 20 15.30 -14.85 -17.54
C PRO A 20 16.20 -13.90 -16.75
N LEU A 21 15.83 -13.69 -15.49
CA LEU A 21 16.64 -12.91 -14.56
C LEU A 21 17.86 -13.72 -14.13
N THR A 22 19.07 -13.19 -14.33
CA THR A 22 20.29 -13.88 -13.86
C THR A 22 20.45 -13.72 -12.34
N ASP A 23 21.21 -14.62 -11.71
CA ASP A 23 21.49 -14.50 -10.27
C ASP A 23 22.28 -13.24 -9.91
N GLU A 24 23.10 -12.76 -10.84
CA GLU A 24 23.84 -11.50 -10.72
C GLU A 24 22.91 -10.28 -10.75
N GLN A 25 21.81 -10.33 -11.50
CA GLN A 25 20.76 -9.30 -11.51
C GLN A 25 19.81 -9.42 -10.31
N ALA A 26 19.50 -10.64 -9.88
CA ALA A 26 18.56 -10.90 -8.80
C ALA A 26 19.04 -10.37 -7.44
N ARG A 27 20.33 -10.54 -7.13
CA ARG A 27 20.92 -10.09 -5.87
C ARG A 27 20.77 -8.58 -5.61
N PRO A 28 21.19 -7.68 -6.52
CA PRO A 28 21.02 -6.24 -6.31
C PRO A 28 19.55 -5.83 -6.26
N LEU A 29 18.66 -6.48 -7.03
CA LEU A 29 17.22 -6.24 -6.97
C LEU A 29 16.61 -6.61 -5.61
N ILE A 30 16.97 -7.77 -5.05
CA ILE A 30 16.52 -8.18 -3.71
C ILE A 30 16.96 -7.16 -2.66
N ALA A 31 18.22 -6.68 -2.75
CA ALA A 31 18.75 -5.69 -1.83
C ALA A 31 18.02 -4.35 -1.95
N ALA A 32 17.75 -3.88 -3.18
CA ALA A 32 17.01 -2.64 -3.43
C ALA A 32 15.59 -2.69 -2.87
N ILE A 33 14.86 -3.78 -3.15
CA ILE A 33 13.50 -3.97 -2.65
C ILE A 33 13.48 -4.08 -1.12
N ALA A 34 14.43 -4.82 -0.53
CA ALA A 34 14.54 -4.93 0.93
C ALA A 34 14.85 -3.59 1.60
N ALA A 35 15.71 -2.77 0.98
CA ALA A 35 16.02 -1.44 1.46
C ALA A 35 14.79 -0.51 1.42
N GLU A 36 13.97 -0.60 0.37
CA GLU A 36 12.75 0.21 0.27
C GLU A 36 11.69 -0.24 1.28
N GLN A 37 11.47 -1.55 1.42
CA GLN A 37 10.57 -2.11 2.45
C GLN A 37 10.99 -1.68 3.87
N LYS A 38 12.29 -1.63 4.14
CA LYS A 38 12.82 -1.15 5.41
C LYS A 38 12.55 0.35 5.61
N ARG A 39 12.75 1.17 4.58
CA ARG A 39 12.44 2.62 4.64
C ARG A 39 10.95 2.87 4.89
N GLU A 40 10.08 2.10 4.24
CA GLU A 40 8.64 2.17 4.46
C GLU A 40 8.27 1.79 5.89
N ALA A 41 8.85 0.71 6.43
CA ALA A 41 8.63 0.28 7.80
C ALA A 41 9.14 1.29 8.85
N GLU A 42 10.30 1.92 8.60
CA GLU A 42 10.84 2.97 9.46
C GLU A 42 9.96 4.23 9.45
N ARG A 43 9.42 4.61 8.30
CA ARG A 43 8.48 5.75 8.17
C ARG A 43 7.15 5.45 8.84
N ALA A 44 6.58 4.25 8.64
CA ALA A 44 5.35 3.84 9.31
C ALA A 44 5.51 3.88 10.85
N ARG A 45 6.69 3.51 11.36
CA ARG A 45 7.01 3.63 12.79
C ARG A 45 7.10 5.08 13.27
N GLN A 46 7.63 6.00 12.44
CA GLN A 46 7.69 7.42 12.78
C GLN A 46 6.29 8.06 12.78
N GLU A 47 5.46 7.71 11.80
CA GLU A 47 4.07 8.18 11.72
C GLU A 47 3.21 7.65 12.87
N SER A 48 3.43 6.38 13.27
CA SER A 48 2.74 5.78 14.43
C SER A 48 3.32 6.24 15.78
N GLY A 49 4.55 6.76 15.80
CA GLY A 49 5.27 7.17 17.01
C GLY A 49 4.86 8.54 17.55
N THR A 50 3.96 9.25 16.87
CA THR A 50 3.49 10.58 17.26
C THR A 50 2.13 10.48 17.98
N SER A 51 2.02 9.67 19.03
CA SER A 51 0.88 9.68 19.97
C SER A 51 1.22 8.96 21.28
N GLY A 52 1.86 9.68 22.21
CA GLY A 52 1.78 9.47 23.67
C GLY A 52 2.45 8.21 24.28
N PRO A 53 2.85 8.27 25.57
CA PRO A 53 3.49 7.16 26.29
C PRO A 53 2.58 5.97 26.65
N ASP A 54 1.32 5.92 26.20
CA ASP A 54 0.36 4.84 26.51
C ASP A 54 0.28 3.73 25.46
N ALA A 55 0.89 3.89 24.28
CA ALA A 55 0.79 2.93 23.17
C ALA A 55 1.69 1.68 23.29
N VAL A 56 2.28 1.43 24.46
CA VAL A 56 3.30 0.37 24.67
C VAL A 56 2.72 -1.04 24.87
N LEU A 57 1.40 -1.22 24.98
CA LEU A 57 0.80 -2.54 25.28
C LEU A 57 0.14 -3.29 24.10
N SER A 58 0.22 -2.79 22.86
CA SER A 58 -0.42 -3.46 21.71
C SER A 58 0.58 -3.92 20.63
N ALA A 59 1.78 -4.37 21.04
CA ALA A 59 2.85 -4.75 20.11
C ALA A 59 3.13 -6.27 20.03
N SER A 60 2.41 -7.13 20.75
CA SER A 60 2.68 -8.57 20.76
C SER A 60 1.80 -9.42 19.85
N SER A 61 1.04 -8.83 18.92
CA SER A 61 0.26 -9.61 17.95
C SER A 61 0.26 -8.92 16.59
N GLY A 62 1.08 -9.44 15.67
CA GLY A 62 1.30 -8.95 14.30
C GLY A 62 0.11 -9.00 13.34
N VAL A 63 -1.12 -8.85 13.84
CA VAL A 63 -2.37 -8.76 13.06
C VAL A 63 -3.06 -7.39 13.29
N ALA A 64 -2.52 -6.54 14.15
CA ALA A 64 -3.19 -5.31 14.62
C ALA A 64 -2.95 -4.06 13.74
N LEU A 65 -2.20 -4.11 12.64
CA LEU A 65 -1.87 -2.89 11.86
C LEU A 65 -3.02 -2.36 10.98
N LEU A 66 -4.08 -3.15 10.80
CA LEU A 66 -5.32 -2.71 10.13
C LEU A 66 -6.49 -2.50 11.11
N GLY A 67 -6.36 -3.00 12.35
CA GLY A 67 -7.45 -3.00 13.33
C GLY A 67 -7.42 -1.85 14.33
N THR A 68 -6.23 -1.41 14.78
CA THR A 68 -6.15 -0.47 15.90
C THR A 68 -6.10 1.00 15.47
N ALA A 69 -5.54 1.29 14.29
CA ALA A 69 -5.61 2.64 13.71
C ALA A 69 -7.04 3.05 13.31
N LEU A 70 -7.90 2.07 13.02
CA LEU A 70 -9.31 2.28 12.66
C LEU A 70 -10.21 2.69 13.84
N ILE A 71 -9.74 2.56 15.09
CA ILE A 71 -10.55 2.81 16.29
C ILE A 71 -10.29 4.22 16.86
N ALA A 72 -9.14 4.83 16.55
CA ALA A 72 -8.76 6.14 17.10
C ALA A 72 -8.94 7.32 16.11
N ALA A 73 -8.87 7.07 14.81
CA ALA A 73 -9.09 8.07 13.76
C ALA A 73 -10.45 7.80 13.10
N GLY A 74 -11.22 8.84 12.78
CA GLY A 74 -12.51 8.64 12.13
C GLY A 74 -12.37 7.88 10.80
N PRO A 75 -13.43 7.23 10.29
CA PRO A 75 -13.39 6.53 9.00
C PRO A 75 -12.87 7.41 7.85
N GLY A 76 -13.07 8.73 7.93
CA GLY A 76 -12.51 9.70 6.98
C GLY A 76 -10.98 9.82 7.03
N ASP A 77 -10.41 9.99 8.22
CA ASP A 77 -8.95 10.11 8.42
C ASP A 77 -8.21 8.84 7.96
N ALA A 78 -8.78 7.66 8.25
CA ALA A 78 -8.22 6.39 7.81
C ALA A 78 -8.15 6.28 6.27
N LEU A 79 -9.14 6.86 5.56
CA LEU A 79 -9.15 6.88 4.09
C LEU A 79 -8.11 7.85 3.53
N GLU A 80 -7.97 9.03 4.11
CA GLU A 80 -6.95 10.02 3.71
C GLU A 80 -5.53 9.48 3.90
N HIS A 81 -5.26 8.82 5.04
CA HIS A 81 -3.99 8.14 5.27
C HIS A 81 -3.71 7.04 4.24
N LEU A 82 -4.77 6.35 3.79
CA LEU A 82 -4.67 5.29 2.80
C LEU A 82 -4.48 5.86 1.38
N GLU A 83 -5.13 6.97 1.03
CA GLU A 83 -4.87 7.73 -0.20
C GLU A 83 -3.42 8.24 -0.25
N GLN A 84 -2.91 8.85 0.84
CA GLN A 84 -1.50 9.25 0.96
C GLN A 84 -0.53 8.05 0.91
N SER A 85 -0.97 6.86 1.32
CA SER A 85 -0.14 5.65 1.22
C SER A 85 0.08 5.23 -0.25
N ILE A 86 -0.89 5.51 -1.14
CA ILE A 86 -0.76 5.23 -2.56
C ILE A 86 0.30 6.13 -3.19
N GLU A 87 0.23 7.44 -2.96
CA GLU A 87 1.21 8.40 -3.51
C GLU A 87 2.65 8.02 -3.10
N ARG A 88 2.81 7.63 -1.83
CA ARG A 88 4.10 7.14 -1.31
C ARG A 88 4.54 5.84 -1.99
N THR A 89 3.62 4.93 -2.27
CA THR A 89 3.90 3.70 -3.02
C THR A 89 4.34 4.02 -4.45
N GLU A 90 3.73 5.03 -5.09
CA GLU A 90 4.10 5.46 -6.44
C GLU A 90 5.51 6.05 -6.50
N GLU A 91 5.89 6.83 -5.48
CA GLU A 91 7.27 7.30 -5.34
C GLU A 91 8.26 6.16 -5.10
N ALA A 92 7.91 5.20 -4.23
CA ALA A 92 8.73 4.03 -3.96
C ALA A 92 8.93 3.19 -5.24
N ASN A 93 7.87 2.96 -6.00
CA ASN A 93 7.92 2.25 -7.28
C ASN A 93 8.80 2.96 -8.30
N ARG A 94 8.73 4.30 -8.39
CA ARG A 94 9.63 5.09 -9.26
C ARG A 94 11.10 4.88 -8.88
N ARG A 95 11.43 4.94 -7.59
CA ARG A 95 12.82 4.70 -7.13
C ARG A 95 13.28 3.28 -7.41
N LEU A 96 12.41 2.29 -7.18
CA LEU A 96 12.73 0.89 -7.47
C LEU A 96 12.98 0.67 -8.95
N ARG A 97 12.19 1.31 -9.82
CA ARG A 97 12.39 1.32 -11.27
C ARG A 97 13.74 1.93 -11.65
N ASP A 98 14.10 3.08 -11.09
CA ASP A 98 15.38 3.75 -11.39
C ASP A 98 16.58 2.88 -10.99
N VAL A 99 16.50 2.22 -9.82
CA VAL A 99 17.54 1.27 -9.40
C VAL A 99 17.56 0.04 -10.30
N ALA A 100 16.40 -0.52 -10.62
CA ALA A 100 16.27 -1.70 -11.47
C ALA A 100 16.79 -1.46 -12.89
N ALA A 101 16.62 -0.25 -13.43
CA ALA A 101 17.13 0.16 -14.75
C ALA A 101 18.66 0.08 -14.87
N THR A 102 19.38 0.06 -13.74
CA THR A 102 20.85 -0.10 -13.73
C THR A 102 21.29 -1.55 -13.99
N TRP A 103 20.42 -2.52 -13.72
CA TRP A 103 20.76 -3.95 -13.74
C TRP A 103 19.92 -4.76 -14.74
N LEU A 104 18.71 -4.28 -15.06
CA LEU A 104 17.78 -4.93 -15.98
C LEU A 104 18.00 -4.44 -17.41
N THR A 105 17.78 -5.35 -18.36
CA THR A 105 17.64 -4.97 -19.76
C THR A 105 16.31 -4.26 -20.01
N ALA A 106 16.19 -3.50 -21.11
CA ALA A 106 14.95 -2.81 -21.48
C ALA A 106 13.68 -3.69 -21.43
N PRO A 107 13.64 -4.91 -22.02
CA PRO A 107 12.46 -5.76 -21.93
C PRO A 107 12.19 -6.28 -20.51
N GLN A 108 13.23 -6.54 -19.71
CA GLN A 108 13.05 -6.97 -18.33
C GLN A 108 12.53 -5.84 -17.43
N LEU A 109 12.98 -4.61 -17.68
CA LEU A 109 12.52 -3.43 -16.99
C LEU A 109 11.05 -3.13 -17.31
N GLU A 110 10.63 -3.27 -18.57
CA GLU A 110 9.24 -3.09 -18.97
C GLU A 110 8.31 -4.08 -18.25
N GLN A 111 8.69 -5.35 -18.14
CA GLN A 111 7.92 -6.34 -17.37
C GLN A 111 7.88 -6.02 -15.87
N PHE A 112 8.97 -5.51 -15.32
CA PHE A 112 9.00 -5.06 -13.92
C PHE A 112 8.08 -3.84 -13.71
N GLU A 113 8.10 -2.86 -14.61
CA GLU A 113 7.20 -1.69 -14.61
C GLU A 113 5.74 -2.11 -14.67
N GLN A 114 5.38 -3.00 -15.60
CA GLN A 114 4.01 -3.52 -15.71
C GLN A 114 3.53 -4.19 -14.42
N MET A 115 4.40 -4.93 -13.73
CA MET A 115 4.06 -5.54 -12.44
C MET A 115 3.79 -4.48 -11.36
N LEU A 116 4.66 -3.47 -11.24
CA LEU A 116 4.49 -2.37 -10.28
C LEU A 116 3.21 -1.56 -10.55
N ASP A 117 2.91 -1.30 -11.82
CA ASP A 117 1.71 -0.59 -12.25
C ASP A 117 0.44 -1.38 -11.98
N GLN A 118 0.46 -2.70 -12.23
CA GLN A 118 -0.69 -3.56 -11.92
C GLN A 118 -1.02 -3.54 -10.42
N GLU A 119 -0.01 -3.58 -9.55
CA GLU A 119 -0.22 -3.47 -8.10
C GLU A 119 -0.82 -2.11 -7.73
N LEU A 120 -0.36 -1.01 -8.33
CA LEU A 120 -0.91 0.33 -8.10
C LEU A 120 -2.35 0.48 -8.57
N VAL A 121 -2.69 -0.05 -9.75
CA VAL A 121 -4.07 -0.03 -10.27
C VAL A 121 -5.01 -0.76 -9.33
N MET A 122 -4.61 -1.96 -8.88
CA MET A 122 -5.40 -2.74 -7.93
C MET A 122 -5.54 -2.03 -6.58
N ARG A 123 -4.46 -1.42 -6.08
CA ARG A 123 -4.49 -0.66 -4.82
C ARG A 123 -5.42 0.55 -4.94
N ARG A 124 -5.28 1.37 -6.00
CA ARG A 124 -6.17 2.51 -6.29
C ARG A 124 -7.63 2.07 -6.43
N ALA A 125 -7.90 0.96 -7.10
CA ALA A 125 -9.24 0.40 -7.22
C ALA A 125 -9.82 0.00 -5.85
N HIS A 126 -9.01 -0.60 -4.99
CA HIS A 126 -9.40 -0.95 -3.63
C HIS A 126 -9.81 0.28 -2.82
N VAL A 127 -9.07 1.39 -2.92
CA VAL A 127 -9.40 2.65 -2.23
C VAL A 127 -10.67 3.27 -2.75
N ARG A 128 -10.84 3.33 -4.07
CA ARG A 128 -12.09 3.81 -4.68
C ARG A 128 -13.30 3.00 -4.20
N MET A 129 -13.14 1.68 -4.13
CA MET A 129 -14.17 0.79 -3.63
C MET A 129 -14.46 1.03 -2.14
N GLN A 130 -13.44 1.14 -1.28
CA GLN A 130 -13.63 1.45 0.14
C GLN A 130 -14.32 2.81 0.34
N ARG A 131 -13.90 3.83 -0.42
CA ARG A 131 -14.52 5.16 -0.42
C ARG A 131 -16.01 5.08 -0.78
N ALA A 132 -16.34 4.35 -1.85
CA ALA A 132 -17.72 4.15 -2.26
C ALA A 132 -18.55 3.38 -1.21
N GLN A 133 -17.98 2.35 -0.57
CA GLN A 133 -18.63 1.61 0.52
C GLN A 133 -18.91 2.52 1.72
N MET A 134 -17.95 3.35 2.12
CA MET A 134 -18.14 4.28 3.24
C MET A 134 -19.17 5.37 2.93
N GLN A 135 -19.18 5.90 1.70
CA GLN A 135 -20.21 6.83 1.26
C GLN A 135 -21.60 6.18 1.26
N ALA A 136 -21.71 4.93 0.82
CA ALA A 136 -22.97 4.19 0.88
C ALA A 136 -23.44 3.92 2.32
N MET A 137 -22.52 3.62 3.26
CA MET A 137 -22.84 3.45 4.67
C MET A 137 -23.22 4.77 5.36
N GLN A 138 -22.56 5.89 5.04
CA GLN A 138 -22.90 7.21 5.57
C GLN A 138 -24.22 7.75 4.99
N GLY A 139 -24.54 7.44 3.74
CA GLY A 139 -25.82 7.77 3.11
C GLY A 139 -27.02 6.97 3.62
N LEU A 140 -26.80 5.97 4.48
CA LEU A 140 -27.83 5.09 5.05
C LEU A 140 -28.21 5.44 6.49
N VAL A 141 -27.79 6.59 7.01
CA VAL A 141 -28.42 7.18 8.21
C VAL A 141 -29.75 7.80 7.76
N PRO A 142 -30.90 7.18 8.07
CA PRO A 142 -32.18 7.81 7.77
C PRO A 142 -32.24 9.13 8.53
N LEU A 143 -32.70 10.18 7.87
CA LEU A 143 -33.16 11.42 8.48
C LEU A 143 -34.38 11.09 9.38
N GLY A 144 -34.13 10.43 10.50
CA GLY A 144 -34.99 10.50 11.66
C GLY A 144 -34.79 11.88 12.26
N ASP A 145 -35.62 12.84 11.82
CA ASP A 145 -36.40 13.71 12.69
C ASP A 145 -36.76 15.02 11.96
N GLN A 146 -37.98 15.07 11.40
CA GLN A 146 -38.81 16.28 11.42
C GLN A 146 -40.27 15.86 11.58
N VAL A 147 -40.60 15.50 12.81
CA VAL A 147 -41.97 15.63 13.33
C VAL A 147 -42.22 17.12 13.63
N VAL A 148 -43.47 17.56 13.45
CA VAL A 148 -44.10 18.78 13.99
C VAL A 148 -44.16 20.00 13.05
N SER A 149 -45.25 20.12 12.27
CA SER A 149 -46.34 21.06 12.61
C SER A 149 -47.39 21.17 11.49
N ASN A 150 -48.62 20.82 11.86
CA ASN A 150 -49.87 21.18 11.21
C ASN A 150 -50.15 22.68 11.44
N PRO A 151 -50.63 23.44 10.44
CA PRO A 151 -51.49 24.58 10.73
C PRO A 151 -52.89 24.36 10.12
N ARG A 152 -53.89 24.59 10.98
CA ARG A 152 -55.30 24.72 10.66
C ARG A 152 -55.58 25.76 9.58
#